data_AF-A0A1F4DMU6-F1
#
_entry.id   AF-A0A1F4DMU6-F1
#
_cell.length_a   1.000
_cell.length_b   1.000
_cell.length_c   1.000
_cell.angle_alpha   90.00
_cell.angle_beta   90.00
_cell.angle_gamma   90.00
#
_symmetry.space_group_name_H-M   'P 1'
#
loop_
_entity.id
_entity.type
_entity.pdbx_description
1 polymer ?
#
loop_
_entity_poly.entity_id
_entity_poly.type
_entity_poly.pdbx_seq_one_letter_code
_entity_poly.pdbx_strand_id
1 'polypeptide(L)'
;MNAGTASDEVIDAIASIEMHRQELEKEAGLAAACSEALRKLHELLDHERAAQQLHAPGTKHPANVEAVTAEIKRIQKMAGVRTQAAIPRNPRPGQHQVSVRSGTRIPPRTRGRRTMGRRGDR
;
A
#
# COMPACT_ATOMS: atom_id res chain seq x y z
N MET A 1 2.92 -35.76 -1.16
CA MET A 1 1.59 -35.53 -0.55
C MET A 1 0.78 -34.76 -1.56
N ASN A 2 -0.29 -35.34 -2.11
CA ASN A 2 -1.20 -34.62 -3.01
C ASN A 2 -1.89 -33.53 -2.19
N ALA A 3 -1.56 -32.27 -2.43
CA ALA A 3 -2.36 -31.16 -1.93
C ALA A 3 -3.75 -31.32 -2.56
N GLY A 4 -4.74 -31.72 -1.76
CA GLY A 4 -6.12 -31.76 -2.22
C GLY A 4 -6.48 -30.37 -2.75
N THR A 5 -7.12 -30.31 -3.91
CA THR A 5 -7.65 -29.04 -4.41
C THR A 5 -8.85 -28.64 -3.56
N ALA A 6 -9.01 -27.34 -3.32
CA ALA A 6 -10.22 -26.81 -2.69
C ALA A 6 -11.46 -27.23 -3.50
N SER A 7 -12.60 -27.33 -2.85
CA SER A 7 -13.87 -27.59 -3.53
C SER A 7 -14.25 -26.40 -4.42
N ASP A 8 -14.85 -26.69 -5.56
CA ASP A 8 -15.28 -25.68 -6.53
C ASP A 8 -16.22 -24.65 -5.88
N GLU A 9 -17.10 -25.09 -4.98
CA GLU A 9 -17.99 -24.19 -4.20
C GLU A 9 -17.24 -23.13 -3.38
N VAL A 10 -16.08 -23.49 -2.79
CA VAL A 10 -15.27 -22.55 -2.01
C VAL A 10 -14.48 -21.62 -2.92
N ILE A 11 -14.04 -22.14 -4.08
CA ILE A 11 -13.39 -21.32 -5.12
C ILE A 11 -14.38 -20.28 -5.66
N ASP A 12 -15.61 -20.69 -5.96
CA ASP A 12 -16.68 -19.81 -6.44
C ASP A 12 -17.08 -18.78 -5.39
N ALA A 13 -17.18 -19.19 -4.12
CA ALA A 13 -17.45 -18.26 -3.01
C ALA A 13 -16.34 -17.22 -2.86
N ILE A 14 -15.07 -17.63 -2.92
CA ILE A 14 -13.92 -16.71 -2.89
C ILE A 14 -13.97 -15.74 -4.08
N ALA A 15 -14.24 -16.25 -5.29
CA ALA A 15 -14.35 -15.43 -6.49
C ALA A 15 -15.49 -14.41 -6.39
N SER A 16 -16.66 -14.83 -5.87
CA SER A 16 -17.80 -13.94 -5.62
C SER A 16 -17.47 -12.84 -4.61
N ILE A 17 -16.78 -13.17 -3.52
CA ILE A 17 -16.35 -12.18 -2.52
C ILE A 17 -15.36 -11.18 -3.14
N GLU A 18 -14.44 -11.63 -3.98
CA GLU A 18 -13.47 -10.75 -4.66
C GLU A 18 -14.16 -9.83 -5.68
N MET A 19 -15.13 -10.33 -6.46
CA MET A 19 -15.92 -9.49 -7.36
C MET A 19 -16.69 -8.41 -6.58
N HIS A 20 -17.37 -8.79 -5.49
CA HIS A 20 -18.07 -7.85 -4.62
C HIS A 20 -17.11 -6.81 -4.00
N ARG A 21 -15.90 -7.23 -3.61
CA ARG A 21 -14.87 -6.31 -3.10
C ARG A 21 -14.48 -5.28 -4.16
N GLN A 22 -14.29 -5.69 -5.40
CA GLN A 22 -13.92 -4.78 -6.50
C GLN A 22 -15.04 -3.81 -6.85
N GLU A 23 -16.29 -4.24 -6.76
CA GLU A 23 -17.46 -3.38 -6.93
C GLU A 23 -17.54 -2.37 -5.78
N LEU A 24 -17.48 -2.82 -4.53
CA LEU A 24 -17.53 -1.94 -3.37
C LEU A 24 -16.34 -0.97 -3.31
N GLU A 25 -15.16 -1.37 -3.80
CA GLU A 25 -14.01 -0.47 -3.88
C GLU A 25 -14.31 0.76 -4.75
N LYS A 26 -15.10 0.60 -5.82
CA LYS A 26 -15.51 1.70 -6.71
C LYS A 26 -16.50 2.64 -6.03
N GLU A 27 -17.33 2.13 -5.13
CA GLU A 27 -18.42 2.87 -4.49
C GLU A 27 -18.02 3.52 -3.16
N ALA A 28 -17.36 2.76 -2.28
CA ALA A 28 -17.08 3.14 -0.90
C ALA A 28 -15.57 3.20 -0.57
N GLY A 29 -14.72 2.87 -1.54
CA GLY A 29 -13.27 2.88 -1.40
C GLY A 29 -12.68 1.60 -0.79
N LEU A 30 -11.36 1.45 -0.95
CA LEU A 30 -10.66 0.20 -0.62
C LEU A 30 -10.78 -0.22 0.85
N ALA A 31 -10.76 0.73 1.79
CA ALA A 31 -10.81 0.39 3.21
C ALA A 31 -12.13 -0.32 3.57
N ALA A 32 -13.27 0.24 3.13
CA ALA A 32 -14.58 -0.38 3.31
C ALA A 32 -14.66 -1.73 2.58
N ALA A 33 -14.18 -1.80 1.34
CA ALA A 33 -14.16 -3.01 0.54
C ALA A 33 -13.36 -4.15 1.18
N CYS A 34 -12.13 -3.86 1.66
CA CYS A 34 -11.31 -4.83 2.37
C CYS A 34 -11.95 -5.27 3.69
N SER A 35 -12.54 -4.34 4.45
CA SER A 35 -13.25 -4.68 5.70
C SER A 35 -14.44 -5.61 5.46
N GLU A 36 -15.26 -5.34 4.44
CA GLU A 36 -16.41 -6.21 4.12
C GLU A 36 -15.94 -7.58 3.61
N ALA A 37 -14.96 -7.61 2.71
CA ALA A 37 -14.43 -8.87 2.17
C ALA A 37 -13.78 -9.74 3.26
N LEU A 38 -13.02 -9.13 4.19
CA LEU A 38 -12.45 -9.85 5.33
C LEU A 38 -13.54 -10.43 6.23
N ARG A 39 -14.62 -9.69 6.48
CA ARG A 39 -15.76 -10.20 7.26
C ARG A 39 -16.35 -11.46 6.61
N LYS A 40 -16.66 -11.40 5.30
CA LYS A 40 -17.23 -12.53 4.55
C LYS A 40 -16.29 -13.75 4.50
N LEU A 41 -14.98 -13.52 4.33
CA LEU A 41 -13.99 -14.61 4.34
C LEU A 41 -13.83 -15.26 5.71
N HIS A 42 -13.94 -14.49 6.80
CA HIS A 42 -13.94 -15.06 8.15
C HIS A 42 -15.19 -15.91 8.41
N GLU A 43 -16.37 -15.45 7.98
CA GLU A 43 -17.61 -16.25 8.06
C GLU A 43 -17.47 -17.58 7.28
N LEU A 44 -16.91 -17.53 6.06
CA LEU A 44 -16.65 -18.73 5.25
C LEU A 44 -15.63 -19.67 5.92
N LEU A 45 -14.58 -19.12 6.53
CA LEU A 45 -13.57 -19.89 7.25
C LEU A 45 -14.16 -20.62 8.46
N ASP A 46 -15.03 -19.95 9.21
CA ASP A 46 -15.68 -20.54 10.38
C ASP A 46 -16.65 -21.65 9.97
N HIS A 47 -17.37 -21.47 8.86
CA HIS A 47 -18.20 -22.52 8.26
C HIS A 47 -17.39 -23.76 7.87
N GLU A 48 -16.28 -23.58 7.14
CA GLU A 48 -15.42 -24.70 6.73
C GLU A 48 -14.76 -25.40 7.93
N ARG A 49 -14.39 -24.65 8.97
CA ARG A 49 -13.86 -25.22 10.22
C ARG A 49 -14.91 -26.00 10.99
N ALA A 50 -16.15 -25.53 11.01
CA ALA A 50 -17.26 -26.26 11.63
C ALA A 50 -17.54 -27.56 10.85
N ALA A 51 -17.59 -27.49 9.52
CA ALA A 51 -17.73 -28.67 8.66
C ALA A 51 -16.57 -29.65 8.85
N GLN A 52 -15.32 -29.17 8.94
CA GLN A 52 -14.16 -30.01 9.21
C GLN A 52 -14.25 -30.74 10.55
N GLN A 53 -14.81 -30.11 11.59
CA GLN A 53 -14.98 -30.73 12.91
C GLN A 53 -16.10 -31.79 12.92
N LEU A 54 -17.11 -31.63 12.07
CA LEU A 54 -18.24 -32.55 11.96
C LEU A 54 -17.94 -33.76 11.07
N HIS A 55 -16.98 -33.64 10.14
CA HIS A 55 -16.68 -34.67 9.15
C HIS A 55 -15.35 -35.40 9.40
N ALA A 56 -15.33 -36.70 9.06
CA ALA A 56 -14.17 -37.58 9.24
C ALA A 56 -12.93 -37.12 8.44
N PRO A 57 -11.71 -37.49 8.87
CA PRO A 57 -10.47 -37.22 8.13
C PRO A 57 -10.53 -37.88 6.74
N GLY A 58 -10.41 -37.07 5.68
CA GLY A 58 -10.50 -37.50 4.28
C GLY A 58 -11.30 -36.56 3.36
N THR A 59 -11.93 -35.53 3.93
CA THR A 59 -12.68 -34.49 3.20
C THR A 59 -11.77 -33.39 2.66
N LYS A 60 -12.28 -32.59 1.70
CA LYS A 60 -11.58 -31.43 1.12
C LYS A 60 -11.49 -30.22 2.06
N HIS A 61 -12.11 -30.28 3.24
CA HIS A 61 -12.15 -29.16 4.19
C HIS A 61 -10.77 -28.59 4.58
N PRO A 62 -9.70 -29.38 4.79
CA PRO A 62 -8.38 -28.82 5.05
C PRO A 62 -7.86 -27.94 3.89
N ALA A 63 -8.10 -28.36 2.64
CA ALA A 63 -7.72 -27.59 1.46
C ALA A 63 -8.57 -26.32 1.29
N ASN A 64 -9.87 -26.40 1.63
CA ASN A 64 -10.77 -25.25 1.66
C ASN A 64 -10.31 -24.21 2.68
N VAL A 65 -10.01 -24.65 3.90
CA VAL A 65 -9.48 -23.79 4.97
C VAL A 65 -8.19 -23.12 4.54
N GLU A 66 -7.29 -23.84 3.87
CA GLU A 66 -6.04 -23.28 3.34
C GLU A 66 -6.31 -22.20 2.27
N ALA A 67 -7.20 -22.48 1.32
CA ALA A 67 -7.56 -21.54 0.26
C ALA A 67 -8.16 -20.23 0.80
N VAL A 68 -9.14 -20.33 1.72
CA VAL A 68 -9.75 -19.15 2.36
C VAL A 68 -8.71 -18.39 3.19
N THR A 69 -7.83 -19.09 3.91
CA THR A 69 -6.76 -18.46 4.69
C THR A 69 -5.76 -17.73 3.80
N ALA A 70 -5.43 -18.27 2.63
CA ALA A 70 -4.57 -17.61 1.66
C ALA A 70 -5.20 -16.31 1.13
N GLU A 71 -6.52 -16.31 0.87
CA GLU A 71 -7.28 -15.13 0.47
C GLU A 71 -7.27 -14.05 1.54
N ILE A 72 -7.55 -14.40 2.80
CA ILE A 72 -7.51 -13.47 3.93
C ILE A 72 -6.15 -12.78 4.00
N LYS A 73 -5.05 -13.54 3.89
CA LYS A 73 -3.69 -12.98 3.89
C LYS A 73 -3.46 -12.04 2.70
N ARG A 74 -4.04 -12.31 1.53
CA ARG A 74 -3.95 -11.43 0.36
C ARG A 74 -4.66 -10.10 0.61
N ILE A 75 -5.91 -10.14 1.09
CA ILE A 75 -6.69 -8.92 1.37
C ILE A 75 -6.07 -8.09 2.51
N GLN A 76 -5.56 -8.75 3.56
CA GLN A 76 -4.83 -8.06 4.63
C GLN A 76 -3.60 -7.32 4.11
N LYS A 77 -2.83 -7.93 3.20
CA LYS A 77 -1.71 -7.25 2.52
C LYS A 77 -2.21 -6.07 1.70
N MET A 78 -3.30 -6.19 0.96
CA MET A 78 -3.86 -5.08 0.18
C MET A 78 -4.27 -3.89 1.07
N ALA A 79 -4.94 -4.16 2.19
CA ALA A 79 -5.30 -3.14 3.18
C ALA A 79 -4.05 -2.47 3.82
N GLY A 80 -3.01 -3.26 4.12
CA GLY A 80 -1.75 -2.79 4.71
C GLY A 80 -0.81 -2.06 3.73
N VAL A 81 -0.81 -2.43 2.45
CA VAL A 81 0.04 -1.82 1.42
C VAL A 81 -0.44 -0.40 1.08
N ARG A 82 -1.75 -0.17 1.06
CA ARG A 82 -2.29 1.18 0.75
C ARG A 82 -2.26 2.14 1.93
N THR A 83 -2.27 1.66 3.17
CA THR A 83 -2.02 2.51 4.36
C THR A 83 -0.58 2.99 4.44
N GLN A 84 0.39 2.23 3.90
CA GLN A 84 1.77 2.70 3.71
C GLN A 84 1.92 3.59 2.46
N ALA A 85 1.17 3.32 1.39
CA ALA A 85 1.21 4.13 0.15
C ALA A 85 0.39 5.43 0.22
N ALA A 86 -0.49 5.60 1.22
CA ALA A 86 -1.31 6.79 1.42
C ALA A 86 -0.64 7.87 2.28
N ILE A 87 0.65 7.73 2.57
CA ILE A 87 1.47 8.86 3.01
C ILE A 87 2.29 9.31 1.80
N PRO A 88 1.80 10.22 0.93
CA PRO A 88 2.72 11.17 0.34
C PRO A 88 3.26 11.95 1.53
N ARG A 89 4.39 11.49 2.06
CA ARG A 89 5.15 12.20 3.08
C ARG A 89 5.73 13.37 2.31
N ASN A 90 4.88 14.36 2.03
CA ASN A 90 5.25 15.63 1.49
C ASN A 90 6.01 16.29 2.64
N PRO A 91 7.36 16.29 2.62
CA PRO A 91 8.05 17.10 3.59
C PRO A 91 7.85 18.51 3.03
N ARG A 92 6.89 19.25 3.58
CA ARG A 92 7.03 20.69 3.62
C ARG A 92 7.97 21.00 4.78
N PRO A 93 9.29 21.14 4.59
CA PRO A 93 9.97 22.17 5.33
C PRO A 93 9.60 23.48 4.63
N GLY A 94 8.83 24.30 5.33
CA GLY A 94 8.92 25.74 5.08
C GLY A 94 10.40 26.12 5.09
N GLN A 95 10.74 27.02 4.16
CA GLN A 95 11.89 27.93 4.20
C GLN A 95 13.08 27.49 5.05
N HIS A 96 14.17 27.15 4.39
CA HIS A 96 15.45 27.86 4.57
C HIS A 96 16.41 27.33 3.50
N GLN A 97 16.52 28.08 2.40
CA GLN A 97 17.68 27.96 1.52
C GLN A 97 18.90 28.39 2.33
N VAL A 98 19.66 27.43 2.86
CA VAL A 98 21.03 27.70 3.28
C VAL A 98 21.89 26.52 2.85
N SER A 99 22.27 26.53 1.57
CA SER A 99 23.38 25.74 1.08
C SER A 99 24.67 26.35 1.63
N VAL A 100 25.30 25.69 2.61
CA VAL A 100 26.69 26.01 2.97
C VAL A 100 27.46 24.72 3.16
N ARG A 101 28.49 24.60 2.33
CA ARG A 101 29.77 23.87 2.46
C ARG A 101 30.03 23.03 1.20
N SER A 102 31.14 23.14 0.49
CA SER A 102 32.40 23.86 0.73
C SER A 102 33.17 23.88 -0.59
N GLY A 103 33.95 24.92 -0.88
CA GLY A 103 34.93 24.81 -1.96
C GLY A 103 35.57 26.11 -2.41
N THR A 104 36.83 26.29 -1.99
CA THR A 104 37.88 27.07 -2.65
C THR A 104 37.97 28.58 -2.39
N ARG A 105 39.13 28.96 -1.82
CA ARG A 105 39.58 30.30 -1.44
C ARG A 105 39.84 31.16 -2.68
N ILE A 106 39.29 32.38 -2.73
CA ILE A 106 39.87 33.50 -3.50
C ILE A 106 39.72 34.77 -2.66
N PRO A 107 40.79 35.53 -2.36
CA PRO A 107 40.71 36.74 -1.55
C PRO A 107 40.17 37.93 -2.37
N PRO A 108 39.30 38.79 -1.81
CA PRO A 108 38.99 40.06 -2.45
C PRO A 108 40.18 41.01 -2.26
N ARG A 109 40.98 41.18 -3.32
CA ARG A 109 41.99 42.24 -3.38
C ARG A 109 41.26 43.59 -3.43
N THR A 110 41.24 44.28 -2.31
CA THR A 110 41.16 45.74 -2.31
C THR A 110 42.45 46.30 -2.91
N ARG A 111 42.35 47.19 -3.90
CA ARG A 111 43.17 48.42 -4.07
C ARG A 111 43.07 49.02 -5.48
N GLY A 112 42.88 50.35 -5.48
CA GLY A 112 43.26 51.25 -6.59
C GLY A 112 42.04 51.88 -7.28
N ARG A 113 41.58 53.07 -6.91
CA ARG A 113 42.18 54.40 -7.19
C ARG A 113 42.48 54.61 -8.68
N ARG A 114 41.60 55.33 -9.38
CA ARG A 114 41.85 56.40 -10.37
C ARG A 114 40.51 56.82 -11.04
N THR A 115 39.95 57.97 -10.71
CA THR A 115 40.09 59.31 -11.33
C THR A 115 39.63 59.43 -12.81
N MET A 116 38.64 60.33 -12.99
CA MET A 116 38.30 61.21 -14.13
C MET A 116 37.55 60.65 -15.34
N GLY A 117 36.35 61.19 -15.56
CA GLY A 117 35.59 61.05 -16.80
C GLY A 117 34.31 61.89 -16.79
N ARG A 118 34.42 63.23 -16.77
CA ARG A 118 33.34 64.13 -17.16
C ARG A 118 33.00 63.90 -18.64
N ARG A 119 31.76 63.54 -18.95
CA ARG A 119 30.98 63.89 -20.15
C ARG A 119 29.52 63.88 -19.67
N GLY A 120 28.70 64.92 -19.74
CA GLY A 120 28.70 66.07 -20.62
C GLY A 120 27.38 66.06 -21.40
N ASP A 121 26.25 66.15 -20.69
CA ASP A 121 24.92 66.32 -21.29
C ASP A 121 24.60 67.82 -21.35
N ARG A 122 24.97 68.46 -22.46
CA ARG A 122 24.25 69.59 -23.06
C ARG A 122 24.78 69.90 -24.46
#